data_AF-L5M775-F1
#
_entry.id   AF-L5M775-F1
#
_cell.length_a   1.000
_cell.length_b   1.000
_cell.length_c   1.000
_cell.angle_alpha   90.00
_cell.angle_beta   90.00
_cell.angle_gamma   90.00
#
_symmetry.space_group_name_H-M   'P 1'
#
loop_
_entity.id
_entity.type
_entity.pdbx_description
1 polymer ?
#
loop_
_entity_poly.entity_id
_entity_poly.type
_entity_poly.pdbx_seq_one_letter_code
_entity_poly.pdbx_strand_id
1 'polypeptide(L)'
;MDFSVLQYSKFMTLLDVLLHNLRALHMSLKDSLQWLGEVMAEIGPAHLQKHKKWSIFDIKQANAITDYLKISLFQHYKLYEFLFYSSREEIVLGAESGTHLGMSVLQSRIPRSLPPACLLFLSTAVEAGEASVPLLLRSPAMSQLLAEWRAP
;
A
#
# COMPACT_ATOMS: atom_id res chain seq x y z
N MET A 1 -13.09 -10.25 -18.72
CA MET A 1 -12.37 -9.49 -19.75
C MET A 1 -11.36 -10.44 -20.35
N ASP A 2 -11.33 -10.55 -21.67
CA ASP A 2 -10.34 -11.38 -22.35
C ASP A 2 -9.22 -10.47 -22.85
N PHE A 3 -7.99 -10.77 -22.43
CA PHE A 3 -6.79 -10.07 -22.88
C PHE A 3 -6.07 -10.91 -23.91
N SER A 4 -5.47 -10.25 -24.90
CA SER A 4 -4.56 -10.93 -25.84
C SER A 4 -3.25 -11.31 -25.17
N VAL A 5 -2.54 -12.28 -25.74
CA VAL A 5 -1.17 -12.66 -25.30
C VAL A 5 -0.24 -11.44 -25.23
N LEU A 6 -0.38 -10.52 -26.19
CA LEU A 6 0.40 -9.29 -26.22
C LEU A 6 0.06 -8.36 -25.05
N GLN A 7 -1.22 -8.25 -24.70
CA GLN A 7 -1.69 -7.48 -23.54
C GLN A 7 -1.18 -8.08 -22.22
N TYR A 8 -1.16 -9.41 -22.08
CA TYR A 8 -0.56 -10.06 -20.91
C TYR A 8 0.94 -9.78 -20.79
N SER A 9 1.69 -9.88 -21.90
CA SER A 9 3.13 -9.56 -21.90
C SER A 9 3.40 -8.09 -21.51
N LYS A 10 2.57 -7.17 -22.00
CA LYS A 10 2.64 -5.76 -21.61
C LYS A 10 2.31 -5.54 -20.14
N PHE A 11 1.29 -6.21 -19.61
CA PHE A 11 0.96 -6.16 -18.19
C PHE A 11 2.11 -6.67 -17.33
N MET A 12 2.75 -7.78 -17.70
CA MET A 12 3.92 -8.30 -16.97
C MET A 12 5.10 -7.31 -16.98
N THR A 13 5.33 -6.63 -18.11
CA THR A 13 6.35 -5.58 -18.21
C THR A 13 6.01 -4.39 -17.29
N LEU A 14 4.75 -3.96 -17.28
CA LEU A 14 4.27 -2.89 -16.39
C LEU A 14 4.48 -3.25 -14.91
N LEU A 15 4.14 -4.49 -14.54
CA LEU A 15 4.30 -5.00 -13.19
C LEU A 15 5.77 -5.05 -12.75
N ASP A 16 6.67 -5.51 -13.62
CA ASP A 16 8.11 -5.54 -13.36
C ASP A 16 8.69 -4.15 -13.09
N VAL A 17 8.33 -3.17 -13.93
CA VAL A 17 8.75 -1.77 -13.74
C VAL A 17 8.19 -1.17 -12.45
N LEU A 18 6.92 -1.44 -12.12
CA LEU A 18 6.33 -0.98 -10.86
C LEU A 18 7.07 -1.54 -9.65
N LEU A 19 7.34 -2.85 -9.64
CA LEU A 19 8.07 -3.50 -8.54
C LEU A 19 9.50 -2.98 -8.43
N HIS A 20 10.17 -2.74 -9.56
CA HIS A 20 11.49 -2.11 -9.59
C HIS A 20 11.47 -0.70 -8.99
N ASN A 21 10.51 0.14 -9.36
CA ASN A 21 10.38 1.50 -8.84
C ASN A 21 10.16 1.52 -7.32
N LEU A 22 9.31 0.63 -6.81
CA LEU A 22 9.05 0.51 -5.37
C LEU A 22 10.31 0.06 -4.62
N ARG A 23 11.06 -0.91 -5.17
CA ARG A 23 12.22 -1.50 -4.48
C ARG A 23 13.50 -0.67 -4.60
N ALA A 24 13.78 -0.12 -5.78
CA ALA A 24 15.08 0.50 -6.08
C ALA A 24 15.05 2.03 -5.88
N LEU A 25 13.93 2.67 -6.23
CA LEU A 25 13.79 4.12 -6.15
C LEU A 25 13.11 4.58 -4.85
N HIS A 26 12.60 3.64 -4.04
CA HIS A 26 11.78 3.93 -2.86
C HIS A 26 10.69 4.96 -3.17
N MET A 27 10.12 4.88 -4.37
CA MET A 27 9.16 5.85 -4.85
C MET A 27 7.94 5.85 -3.92
N SER A 28 7.47 7.04 -3.53
CA SER A 28 6.30 7.14 -2.66
C SER A 28 5.07 6.53 -3.33
N LEU A 29 4.08 6.10 -2.54
CA LEU A 29 2.83 5.58 -3.12
C LEU A 29 2.19 6.60 -4.06
N LYS A 30 2.21 7.88 -3.68
CA LYS A 30 1.61 8.97 -4.45
C LYS A 30 2.28 9.08 -5.83
N ASP A 31 3.60 9.08 -5.86
CA ASP A 31 4.37 9.21 -7.10
C ASP A 31 4.21 7.96 -7.97
N SER A 32 4.13 6.77 -7.34
CA SER A 32 3.89 5.51 -8.05
C SER A 32 2.51 5.45 -8.71
N LEU A 33 1.47 5.97 -8.04
CA LEU A 33 0.12 6.06 -8.59
C LEU A 33 0.03 7.10 -9.71
N GLN A 34 0.71 8.23 -9.55
CA GLN A 34 0.81 9.25 -10.58
C GLN A 34 1.50 8.68 -11.83
N TRP A 35 2.64 8.01 -11.65
CA TRP A 35 3.37 7.36 -12.74
C TRP A 35 2.51 6.31 -13.44
N LEU A 36 1.78 5.48 -12.70
CA LEU A 36 0.87 4.50 -13.29
C LEU A 36 -0.22 5.19 -14.12
N GLY A 37 -0.81 6.27 -13.60
CA GLY A 37 -1.79 7.07 -14.34
C GLY A 37 -1.22 7.66 -15.63
N GLU A 38 -0.01 8.20 -15.58
CA GLU A 38 0.69 8.76 -16.75
C GLU A 38 0.99 7.69 -17.81
N VAL A 39 1.49 6.52 -17.40
CA VAL A 39 1.76 5.40 -18.31
C VAL A 39 0.48 4.89 -18.97
N MET A 40 -0.61 4.81 -18.22
CA MET A 40 -1.90 4.31 -18.71
C MET A 40 -2.65 5.35 -19.57
N ALA A 41 -2.37 6.65 -19.38
CA ALA A 41 -2.89 7.74 -20.20
C ALA A 41 -2.02 8.04 -21.45
N GLU A 42 -0.94 7.28 -21.68
CA GLU A 42 0.09 7.56 -22.71
C GLU A 42 0.88 8.87 -22.50
N ILE A 43 0.75 9.52 -21.34
CA ILE A 43 1.47 10.75 -20.95
C ILE A 43 2.73 10.40 -20.14
N GLY A 44 3.20 9.15 -20.22
CA GLY A 44 4.36 8.67 -19.49
C GLY A 44 5.64 9.45 -19.84
N PRO A 45 6.56 9.67 -18.87
CA PRO A 45 7.70 10.55 -19.06
C PRO A 45 8.60 10.08 -20.19
N ALA A 46 9.14 11.03 -20.96
CA ALA A 46 9.82 10.80 -22.24
C ALA A 46 10.99 9.80 -22.18
N HIS A 47 11.58 9.56 -21.01
CA HIS A 47 12.66 8.59 -20.83
C HIS A 47 12.19 7.11 -20.88
N LEU A 48 10.90 6.84 -20.65
CA LEU A 48 10.30 5.49 -20.75
C LEU A 48 9.79 5.16 -22.16
N GLN A 49 9.82 6.12 -23.07
CA GLN A 49 9.44 5.95 -24.49
C GLN A 49 10.37 5.00 -25.26
N LYS A 50 11.50 4.57 -24.67
CA LYS A 50 12.33 3.49 -25.23
C LYS A 50 11.59 2.16 -25.29
N HIS A 51 10.61 1.94 -24.42
CA HIS A 51 9.72 0.79 -24.50
C HIS A 51 8.52 1.16 -25.39
N LYS A 52 8.51 0.61 -26.62
CA LYS A 52 7.38 0.59 -27.58
C LYS A 52 6.04 0.96 -26.95
N LYS A 53 5.41 2.04 -27.44
CA LYS A 53 4.01 2.46 -27.25
C LYS A 53 3.20 1.58 -26.28
N TRP A 54 2.91 2.09 -25.09
CA TRP A 54 2.15 1.39 -24.04
C TRP A 54 0.66 1.16 -24.40
N SER A 55 0.18 1.78 -25.48
CA SER A 55 -1.22 1.87 -25.92
C SER A 55 -1.83 0.58 -26.53
N ILE A 56 -1.72 -0.56 -25.86
CA ILE A 56 -2.41 -1.80 -26.29
C ILE A 56 -3.70 -2.02 -25.50
N PHE A 57 -3.91 -1.27 -24.42
CA PHE A 57 -5.12 -1.33 -23.60
C PHE A 57 -6.10 -0.24 -24.04
N ASP A 58 -7.38 -0.60 -24.14
CA ASP A 58 -8.44 0.40 -24.23
C ASP A 58 -8.64 1.12 -22.88
N ILE A 59 -9.42 2.21 -22.87
CA ILE A 59 -9.66 3.01 -21.66
C ILE A 59 -10.30 2.17 -20.53
N LYS A 60 -11.19 1.22 -20.85
CA LYS A 60 -11.84 0.38 -19.84
C LYS A 60 -10.86 -0.62 -19.23
N GLN A 61 -10.04 -1.23 -20.06
CA GLN A 61 -8.96 -2.13 -19.66
C GLN A 61 -7.92 -1.37 -18.82
N ALA A 62 -7.56 -0.17 -19.23
CA ALA A 62 -6.61 0.66 -18.52
C ALA A 62 -7.10 1.02 -17.10
N ASN A 63 -8.37 1.41 -16.98
CA ASN A 63 -8.98 1.67 -15.68
C ASN A 63 -9.04 0.39 -14.82
N ALA A 64 -9.45 -0.74 -15.39
CA ALA A 64 -9.54 -2.01 -14.67
C ALA A 64 -8.18 -2.49 -14.15
N ILE A 65 -7.12 -2.37 -14.97
CA ILE A 65 -5.74 -2.68 -14.55
C ILE A 65 -5.29 -1.74 -13.45
N THR A 66 -5.55 -0.44 -13.59
CA THR A 66 -5.19 0.57 -12.60
C THR A 66 -5.86 0.28 -11.26
N ASP A 67 -7.15 -0.02 -11.27
CA ASP A 67 -7.91 -0.32 -10.06
C ASP A 67 -7.48 -1.65 -9.44
N TYR A 68 -7.18 -2.66 -10.27
CA TYR A 68 -6.60 -3.93 -9.80
C TYR A 68 -5.26 -3.70 -9.09
N LEU A 69 -4.36 -2.91 -9.67
CA LEU A 69 -3.05 -2.61 -9.06
C LEU A 69 -3.18 -1.78 -7.77
N LYS A 70 -4.15 -0.87 -7.70
CA LYS A 70 -4.47 -0.13 -6.46
C LYS A 70 -4.82 -1.07 -5.30
N ILE A 71 -5.73 -2.01 -5.53
CA ILE A 71 -6.22 -2.91 -4.47
C ILE A 71 -5.26 -4.09 -4.18
N SER A 72 -4.49 -4.53 -5.18
CA SER A 72 -3.60 -5.70 -5.03
C SER A 72 -2.18 -5.32 -4.62
N LEU A 73 -1.54 -4.39 -5.31
CA LEU A 73 -0.13 -4.06 -5.07
C LEU A 73 -0.01 -2.93 -4.05
N PHE A 74 -0.70 -1.82 -4.29
CA PHE A 74 -0.51 -0.58 -3.55
C PHE A 74 -1.15 -0.56 -2.17
N GLN A 75 -2.30 -1.22 -2.00
CA GLN A 75 -2.95 -1.38 -0.69
C GLN A 75 -2.01 -2.06 0.32
N HIS A 76 -1.28 -3.09 -0.13
CA HIS A 76 -0.32 -3.81 0.69
C HIS A 76 1.01 -3.07 0.81
N TYR A 77 1.44 -2.32 -0.22
CA TYR A 77 2.64 -1.52 -0.14
C TYR A 77 2.55 -0.45 0.96
N LYS A 78 1.41 0.24 1.08
CA LYS A 78 1.21 1.22 2.16
C LYS A 78 1.30 0.61 3.56
N LEU A 79 0.76 -0.59 3.71
CA LEU A 79 0.89 -1.35 4.96
C LEU A 79 2.35 -1.76 5.20
N TYR A 80 3.05 -2.22 4.17
CA TYR A 80 4.46 -2.59 4.25
C TYR A 80 5.34 -1.39 4.62
N GLU A 81 5.16 -0.24 3.97
CA GLU A 81 5.85 1.01 4.29
C GLU A 81 5.59 1.43 5.75
N PHE A 82 4.34 1.34 6.21
CA PHE A 82 3.99 1.64 7.59
C PHE A 82 4.62 0.68 8.61
N LEU A 83 4.61 -0.62 8.31
CA LEU A 83 5.18 -1.64 9.21
C LEU A 83 6.70 -1.53 9.33
N PHE A 84 7.40 -1.28 8.21
CA PHE A 84 8.85 -1.44 8.12
C PHE A 84 9.62 -0.12 8.00
N TYR A 85 9.00 0.95 7.48
CA TYR A 85 9.68 2.21 7.13
C TYR A 85 9.16 3.46 7.87
N SER A 86 8.12 3.37 8.71
CA SER A 86 7.75 4.48 9.59
C SER A 86 8.92 4.85 10.50
N SER A 87 9.41 6.08 10.37
CA SER A 87 10.54 6.60 11.14
C SER A 87 10.23 6.53 12.64
N ARG A 88 11.24 6.19 13.43
CA ARG A 88 11.18 6.12 14.90
C ARG A 88 10.83 7.45 15.58
N GLU A 89 10.68 8.53 14.82
CA GLU A 89 10.54 9.90 15.32
C GLU A 89 9.12 10.25 15.77
N GLU A 90 8.09 9.52 15.33
CA GLU A 90 6.70 9.76 15.75
C GLU A 90 6.23 8.80 16.87
N ILE A 91 7.17 8.20 17.61
CA ILE A 91 6.86 7.32 18.75
C ILE A 91 6.96 8.08 20.09
N VAL A 92 7.43 9.33 20.08
CA VAL A 92 7.78 10.07 21.31
C VAL A 92 6.63 10.92 21.89
N LEU A 93 5.54 11.19 21.15
CA LEU A 93 4.47 12.10 21.62
C LEU A 93 3.28 11.40 22.30
N GLY A 94 3.47 10.22 22.86
CA GLY A 94 2.37 9.45 23.49
C GLY A 94 2.49 9.23 25.00
N ALA A 95 3.60 9.60 25.63
CA ALA A 95 3.83 9.30 27.04
C ALA A 95 3.33 10.39 28.01
N GLU A 96 2.94 11.56 27.51
CA GLU A 96 2.60 12.70 28.37
C GLU A 96 1.30 13.35 27.94
N SER A 97 0.20 12.84 28.52
CA SER A 97 -0.97 13.57 29.01
C SER A 97 -2.26 12.82 28.69
N GLY A 98 -2.89 12.35 29.78
CA GLY A 98 -4.12 11.60 29.74
C GLY A 98 -5.32 12.41 29.26
N THR A 99 -6.42 11.67 29.09
CA THR A 99 -7.81 12.10 28.86
C THR A 99 -8.22 12.36 27.41
N HIS A 100 -8.94 11.36 26.86
CA HIS A 100 -9.96 11.41 25.80
C HIS A 100 -9.56 11.88 24.38
N LEU A 101 -8.63 12.82 24.23
CA LEU A 101 -8.17 13.34 22.93
C LEU A 101 -7.07 12.49 22.28
N GLY A 102 -6.26 11.77 23.08
CA GLY A 102 -5.21 10.88 22.55
C GLY A 102 -5.77 9.62 21.87
N MET A 103 -6.90 9.10 22.38
CA MET A 103 -7.56 7.89 21.87
C MET A 103 -8.07 8.05 20.43
N SER A 104 -8.69 9.19 20.10
CA SER A 104 -9.20 9.46 18.75
C SER A 104 -8.08 9.67 17.73
N VAL A 105 -6.97 10.28 18.16
CA VAL A 105 -5.76 10.42 17.33
C VAL A 105 -5.09 9.06 17.09
N LEU A 106 -5.02 8.18 18.10
CA LEU A 106 -4.49 6.83 17.95
C LEU A 106 -5.37 5.96 17.04
N GLN A 107 -6.69 6.07 17.11
CA GLN A 107 -7.62 5.39 16.19
C GLN A 107 -7.47 5.89 14.74
N SER A 108 -7.16 7.16 14.53
CA SER A 108 -6.90 7.71 13.18
C SER A 108 -5.63 7.15 12.52
N ARG A 109 -4.73 6.58 13.33
CA ARG A 109 -3.44 5.98 12.90
C ARG A 109 -3.55 4.49 12.59
N ILE A 110 -4.71 3.87 12.77
CA ILE A 110 -4.94 2.47 12.39
C ILE A 110 -5.10 2.40 10.86
N PRO A 111 -4.23 1.65 10.14
CA PRO A 111 -4.35 1.52 8.69
C PRO A 111 -5.65 0.79 8.33
N ARG A 112 -6.58 1.51 7.68
CA ARG A 112 -7.86 0.93 7.22
C ARG A 112 -7.71 -0.16 6.16
N SER A 113 -6.52 -0.32 5.59
CA SER A 113 -6.19 -1.38 4.64
C SER A 113 -5.96 -2.75 5.30
N LEU A 114 -5.93 -2.80 6.64
CA LEU A 114 -5.75 -4.03 7.40
C LEU A 114 -6.98 -4.94 7.36
N PRO A 115 -6.79 -6.25 7.51
CA PRO A 115 -7.88 -7.20 7.70
C PRO A 115 -8.75 -6.84 8.92
N PRO A 116 -10.06 -7.19 8.92
CA PRO A 116 -10.95 -6.92 10.04
C PRO A 116 -10.43 -7.41 11.39
N ALA A 117 -9.81 -8.59 11.42
CA ALA A 117 -9.22 -9.15 12.65
C ALA A 117 -8.06 -8.30 13.19
N CYS A 118 -7.19 -7.79 12.31
CA CYS A 118 -6.10 -6.89 12.67
C CYS A 118 -6.61 -5.52 13.14
N LEU A 119 -7.67 -5.00 12.51
CA LEU A 119 -8.33 -3.76 12.92
C LEU A 119 -8.92 -3.89 14.33
N LEU A 120 -9.65 -4.98 14.59
CA LEU A 120 -10.22 -5.27 15.91
C LEU A 120 -9.13 -5.40 16.99
N PHE A 121 -8.04 -6.10 16.68
CA PHE A 121 -6.90 -6.23 17.60
C PHE A 121 -6.28 -4.87 17.92
N LEU A 122 -6.07 -4.00 16.93
CA LEU A 122 -5.51 -2.67 17.18
C LEU A 122 -6.47 -1.75 17.91
N SER A 123 -7.76 -1.75 17.56
CA SER A 123 -8.77 -0.94 18.24
C SER A 123 -8.89 -1.31 19.72
N THR A 124 -8.93 -2.60 20.03
CA THR A 124 -9.04 -3.09 21.41
C THR A 124 -7.78 -2.80 22.22
N ALA A 125 -6.59 -3.02 21.66
CA ALA A 125 -5.32 -2.75 22.34
C ALA A 125 -5.06 -1.25 22.56
N VAL A 126 -5.51 -0.39 21.63
CA VAL A 126 -5.48 1.07 21.80
C VAL A 126 -6.46 1.52 22.88
N GLU A 127 -7.68 0.98 22.91
CA GLU A 127 -8.67 1.25 23.98
C GLU A 127 -8.23 0.79 25.36
N ALA A 128 -7.49 -0.32 25.43
CA ALA A 128 -6.90 -0.84 26.65
C ALA A 128 -5.65 -0.05 27.11
N GLY A 129 -5.15 0.89 26.29
CA GLY A 129 -3.96 1.68 26.61
C GLY A 129 -2.67 0.86 26.64
N GLU A 130 -2.65 -0.32 26.02
CA GLU A 130 -1.57 -1.31 26.18
C GLU A 130 -0.27 -0.88 25.48
N ALA A 131 -0.35 -0.18 24.35
CA ALA A 131 0.80 0.35 23.62
C ALA A 131 0.38 1.26 22.45
N SER A 132 1.35 2.00 21.90
CA SER A 132 1.15 2.74 20.64
C SER A 132 0.95 1.79 19.45
N VAL A 133 0.10 2.19 18.49
CA VAL A 133 -0.22 1.44 17.26
C VAL A 133 1.02 0.85 16.54
N PRO A 134 2.16 1.57 16.38
CA PRO A 134 3.36 1.01 15.73
C PRO A 134 4.00 -0.17 16.47
N LEU A 135 3.93 -0.19 17.80
CA LEU A 135 4.45 -1.31 18.62
C LEU A 135 3.54 -2.52 18.51
N LEU A 136 2.22 -2.31 18.60
CA LEU A 136 1.22 -3.37 18.44
C LEU A 136 1.29 -4.02 17.07
N LEU A 137 1.57 -3.23 16.03
CA LEU A 137 1.73 -3.71 14.66
C LEU A 137 2.95 -4.61 14.44
N ARG A 138 3.98 -4.45 15.27
CA ARG A 138 5.19 -5.29 15.26
C ARG A 138 5.10 -6.45 16.25
N SER A 139 3.96 -6.62 16.93
CA SER A 139 3.78 -7.71 17.86
C SER A 139 3.73 -9.07 17.14
N PRO A 140 4.12 -10.16 17.83
CA PRO A 140 3.93 -11.51 17.33
C PRO A 140 2.47 -11.82 16.99
N ALA A 141 1.53 -11.29 17.78
CA ALA A 141 0.09 -11.45 17.57
C ALA A 141 -0.38 -10.80 16.25
N MET A 142 0.05 -9.57 15.97
CA MET A 142 -0.24 -8.94 14.67
C MET A 142 0.37 -9.71 13.51
N SER A 143 1.59 -10.22 13.69
CA SER A 143 2.27 -11.00 12.65
C SER A 143 1.53 -12.30 12.32
N GLN A 144 0.97 -12.97 13.32
CA GLN A 144 0.11 -14.14 13.14
C GLN A 144 -1.19 -13.80 12.43
N LEU A 145 -1.90 -12.76 12.85
CA LEU A 145 -3.16 -12.33 12.21
C LEU A 145 -2.96 -11.94 10.74
N LEU A 146 -1.84 -11.28 10.42
CA LEU A 146 -1.46 -10.97 9.04
C LEU A 146 -1.08 -12.21 8.23
N ALA A 147 -0.49 -13.22 8.86
CA ALA A 147 -0.13 -14.49 8.22
C ALA A 147 -1.37 -15.35 7.94
N GLU A 148 -2.31 -15.44 8.88
CA GLU A 148 -3.59 -16.13 8.70
C GLU A 148 -4.41 -15.50 7.58
N TRP A 149 -4.41 -14.17 7.48
CA TRP A 149 -5.09 -13.49 6.38
C TRP A 149 -4.44 -13.71 5.01
N ARG A 150 -3.13 -13.99 4.95
CA ARG A 150 -2.43 -14.35 3.71
C ARG A 150 -2.59 -15.82 3.32
N ALA A 151 -3.08 -16.67 4.22
CA ALA A 151 -3.29 -18.07 3.91
C ALA A 151 -4.48 -18.23 2.93
N PRO A 152 -4.36 -19.07 1.90
CA PRO A 152 -5.39 -19.27 0.87
C PRO A 152 -6.66 -19.93 1.38
#